data_AF-A0A920GKB7-F1
#
_entry.id   AF-A0A920GKB7-F1
#
_cell.length_a   1.000
_cell.length_b   1.000
_cell.length_c   1.000
_cell.angle_alpha   90.00
_cell.angle_beta   90.00
_cell.angle_gamma   90.00
#
_symmetry.space_group_name_H-M   'P 1'
#
loop_
_entity.id
_entity.type
_entity.pdbx_description
1 polymer ?
#
loop_
_entity_poly.entity_id
_entity_poly.type
_entity_poly.pdbx_seq_one_letter_code
_entity_poly.pdbx_strand_id
1 'polypeptide(L)'
;MTQWYPKMVEYDKDGWHPNPYIGREFHGVWGDFDVSITIDRDYVIGGTGYLQNPEEIGHGYAKKNKKTKAKTLTWHFIAPMVHDFAWAADPDFIHDMILGPNDVELHFFYLNNPDIQDNWKQLQADTAKMLSFLMKI
;
A
#
# COMPACT_ATOMS: atom_id res chain seq x y z
N MET A 1 -0.73 2.91 12.21
CA MET A 1 0.61 3.52 12.29
C MET A 1 1.36 3.14 11.02
N THR A 2 1.87 4.09 10.24
CA THR A 2 2.63 3.81 9.01
C THR A 2 4.12 3.83 9.32
N GLN A 3 4.85 2.79 8.93
CA GLN A 3 6.30 2.70 9.11
C GLN A 3 7.03 3.09 7.82
N TRP A 4 8.04 3.94 7.93
CA TRP A 4 8.86 4.43 6.80
C TRP A 4 10.25 3.79 6.87
N TYR A 5 10.80 3.38 5.72
CA TYR A 5 12.20 2.94 5.64
C TYR A 5 13.12 4.17 5.54
N PRO A 6 14.09 4.38 6.45
CA PRO A 6 14.84 5.62 6.52
C PRO A 6 15.83 5.78 5.35
N LYS A 7 15.74 6.93 4.65
CA LYS A 7 16.76 7.41 3.71
C LYS A 7 17.65 8.42 4.44
N MET A 8 18.92 8.07 4.68
CA MET A 8 19.84 8.91 5.47
C MET A 8 20.48 10.04 4.65
N VAL A 9 20.82 9.78 3.38
CA VAL A 9 21.43 10.72 2.43
C VAL A 9 21.30 10.16 1.01
N GLU A 10 21.20 11.03 0.01
CA GLU A 10 21.14 10.66 -1.41
C GLU A 10 22.43 11.02 -2.15
N TYR A 11 22.80 10.17 -3.11
CA TYR A 11 23.81 10.46 -4.14
C TYR A 11 23.15 10.39 -5.53
N ASP A 12 23.20 11.48 -6.27
CA ASP A 12 22.67 11.56 -7.64
C ASP A 12 23.73 12.06 -8.64
N LYS A 13 23.29 12.50 -9.83
CA LYS A 13 24.18 13.03 -10.87
C LYS A 13 24.98 14.27 -10.45
N ASP A 14 24.51 15.02 -9.46
CA ASP A 14 25.13 16.26 -8.95
C ASP A 14 25.94 16.00 -7.67
N GLY A 15 25.97 14.76 -7.17
CA GLY A 15 26.80 14.30 -6.05
C GLY A 15 26.01 13.97 -4.79
N TRP A 16 26.68 14.01 -3.63
CA TRP A 16 26.01 13.82 -2.34
C TRP A 16 25.17 15.03 -1.97
N HIS A 17 23.95 14.80 -1.49
CA HIS A 17 23.04 15.83 -0.99
C HIS A 17 22.96 15.79 0.55
N PRO A 18 23.93 16.37 1.29
CA PRO A 18 23.99 16.30 2.76
C PRO A 18 23.07 17.31 3.47
N ASN A 19 22.17 17.98 2.74
CA ASN A 19 21.35 19.04 3.30
C ASN A 19 20.42 18.45 4.39
N PRO A 20 20.39 19.05 5.59
CA PRO A 20 19.57 18.55 6.68
C PRO A 20 18.07 18.73 6.37
N TYR A 21 17.23 17.92 7.02
CA TYR A 21 15.78 18.05 6.97
C TYR A 21 15.34 19.44 7.46
N ILE A 22 14.67 20.21 6.60
CA ILE A 22 14.14 21.55 6.93
C ILE A 22 12.62 21.62 6.79
N GLY A 23 11.92 20.67 7.43
CA GLY A 23 10.45 20.65 7.42
C GLY A 23 9.84 20.35 6.05
N ARG A 24 10.59 19.68 5.18
CA ARG A 24 10.19 19.21 3.84
C ARG A 24 10.79 17.83 3.61
N GLU A 25 10.18 17.06 2.73
CA GLU A 25 10.68 15.75 2.33
C GLU A 25 12.16 15.80 1.89
N PHE A 26 12.93 14.76 2.22
CA PHE A 26 14.29 14.65 1.74
C PHE A 26 14.30 14.56 0.21
N HIS A 27 15.39 15.00 -0.42
CA HIS A 27 15.66 14.57 -1.79
C HIS A 27 15.70 13.02 -1.77
N GLY A 28 14.99 12.38 -2.69
CA GLY A 28 14.99 10.93 -2.79
C GLY A 28 14.96 10.43 -4.23
N VAL A 29 15.78 9.41 -4.47
CA VAL A 29 15.74 8.58 -5.68
C VAL A 29 14.53 7.64 -5.68
N TRP A 30 14.16 7.21 -6.89
CA TRP A 30 13.32 6.04 -7.10
C TRP A 30 14.06 4.76 -6.67
N GLY A 31 13.34 3.84 -6.03
CA GLY A 31 13.86 2.56 -5.60
C GLY A 31 12.95 1.39 -5.97
N ASP A 32 13.55 0.21 -6.03
CA ASP A 32 12.85 -1.06 -6.16
C ASP A 32 12.85 -1.76 -4.81
N PHE A 33 11.66 -2.13 -4.33
CA PHE A 33 11.47 -2.78 -3.04
C PHE A 33 10.96 -4.20 -3.22
N ASP A 34 11.60 -5.14 -2.52
CA ASP A 34 11.14 -6.52 -2.30
C ASP A 34 10.98 -6.71 -0.79
N VAL A 35 9.73 -6.76 -0.33
CA VAL A 35 9.40 -6.67 1.10
C VAL A 35 8.58 -7.89 1.53
N SER A 36 9.06 -8.57 2.56
CA SER A 36 8.34 -9.66 3.24
C SER A 36 7.96 -9.25 4.66
N ILE A 37 6.67 -9.28 4.97
CA ILE A 37 6.14 -8.94 6.30
C ILE A 37 5.48 -10.17 6.91
N THR A 38 6.05 -10.69 8.00
CA THR A 38 5.45 -11.80 8.76
C THR A 38 4.72 -11.26 9.98
N ILE A 39 3.41 -11.44 10.04
CA ILE A 39 2.54 -10.95 11.13
C ILE A 39 1.49 -12.02 11.50
N ASP A 40 0.83 -11.84 12.64
CA ASP A 40 -0.34 -12.64 13.01
C ASP A 40 -1.37 -12.67 11.87
N ARG A 41 -1.91 -13.85 11.60
CA ARG A 41 -2.75 -14.12 10.43
C ARG A 41 -4.04 -13.29 10.42
N ASP A 42 -4.48 -12.81 11.57
CA ASP A 42 -5.75 -12.09 11.69
C ASP A 42 -5.60 -10.62 11.26
N TYR A 43 -4.36 -10.12 11.07
CA TYR A 43 -4.10 -8.78 10.55
C TYR A 43 -4.26 -8.70 9.04
N VAL A 44 -4.94 -7.63 8.59
CA VAL A 44 -4.95 -7.21 7.18
C VAL A 44 -3.87 -6.16 6.97
N ILE A 45 -3.07 -6.31 5.90
CA ILE A 45 -2.04 -5.34 5.53
C ILE A 45 -2.44 -4.64 4.23
N GLY A 46 -2.36 -3.31 4.23
CA GLY A 46 -2.27 -2.50 3.02
C GLY A 46 -0.83 -2.00 2.87
N GLY A 47 -0.22 -2.20 1.69
CA GLY A 47 1.18 -1.84 1.43
C GLY A 47 1.40 -1.32 0.02
N THR A 48 2.49 -0.58 -0.18
CA THR A 48 2.94 -0.11 -1.50
C THR A 48 3.27 -1.30 -2.41
N GLY A 49 2.94 -1.18 -3.70
CA GLY A 49 3.30 -2.14 -4.72
C GLY A 49 2.30 -3.29 -4.86
N TYR A 50 2.78 -4.39 -5.41
CA TYR A 50 1.96 -5.53 -5.82
C TYR A 50 2.16 -6.70 -4.87
N LEU A 51 1.07 -7.21 -4.30
CA LEU A 51 1.09 -8.42 -3.48
C LEU A 51 1.31 -9.64 -4.38
N GLN A 52 2.35 -10.42 -4.09
CA GLN A 52 2.77 -11.55 -4.93
C GLN A 52 2.06 -12.86 -4.59
N ASN A 53 1.55 -13.00 -3.36
CA ASN A 53 0.94 -14.23 -2.86
C ASN A 53 -0.52 -14.06 -2.37
N PRO A 54 -1.41 -13.40 -3.15
CA PRO A 54 -2.75 -13.05 -2.67
C PRO A 54 -3.62 -14.26 -2.28
N GLU A 55 -3.46 -15.42 -2.95
CA GLU A 55 -4.22 -16.63 -2.63
C GLU A 55 -3.83 -17.27 -1.28
N GLU A 56 -2.60 -17.04 -0.82
CA GLU A 56 -2.12 -17.55 0.48
C GLU A 56 -2.51 -16.63 1.63
N ILE A 57 -2.63 -15.35 1.33
CA ILE A 57 -2.97 -14.30 2.27
C ILE A 57 -4.48 -14.19 2.48
N GLY A 58 -5.26 -14.14 1.40
CA GLY A 58 -6.69 -13.87 1.46
C GLY A 58 -7.01 -12.41 1.80
N HIS A 59 -7.85 -12.18 2.81
CA HIS A 59 -8.20 -10.83 3.29
C HIS A 59 -8.66 -9.85 2.20
N GLY A 60 -9.46 -10.34 1.24
CA GLY A 60 -9.99 -9.52 0.13
C GLY A 60 -9.05 -9.36 -1.07
N TYR A 61 -7.79 -9.81 -1.00
CA TYR A 61 -6.85 -9.76 -2.13
C TYR A 61 -7.07 -10.84 -3.18
N ALA A 62 -7.70 -11.97 -2.82
CA ALA A 62 -8.00 -13.05 -3.74
C ALA A 62 -9.46 -13.49 -3.66
N LYS A 63 -10.00 -13.92 -4.80
CA LYS A 63 -11.35 -14.54 -4.89
C LYS A 63 -11.38 -15.95 -4.30
N LYS A 64 -10.23 -16.63 -4.27
CA LYS A 64 -10.07 -17.99 -3.73
C LYS A 64 -8.84 -17.99 -2.83
N ASN A 65 -9.02 -18.48 -1.60
CA ASN A 65 -7.97 -18.47 -0.58
C ASN A 65 -7.59 -19.90 -0.20
N LYS A 66 -6.30 -20.15 -0.07
CA LYS A 66 -5.78 -21.39 0.51
C LYS A 66 -6.01 -21.36 2.02
N LYS A 67 -6.64 -22.40 2.56
CA LYS A 67 -6.80 -22.51 4.01
C LYS A 67 -5.47 -22.90 4.65
N THR A 68 -5.03 -22.13 5.64
CA THR A 68 -3.85 -22.45 6.45
C THR A 68 -4.21 -22.57 7.93
N LYS A 69 -3.47 -23.41 8.66
CA LYS A 69 -3.53 -23.52 10.12
C LYS A 69 -2.40 -22.74 10.81
N ALA A 70 -1.55 -22.06 10.04
CA ALA A 70 -0.48 -21.22 10.57
C ALA A 70 -1.06 -20.12 11.46
N LYS A 71 -0.30 -19.72 12.49
CA LYS A 71 -0.63 -18.57 13.36
C LYS A 71 -0.28 -17.23 12.70
N THR A 72 0.70 -17.24 11.81
CA THR A 72 1.17 -16.05 11.09
C THR A 72 1.05 -16.24 9.59
N LEU A 73 0.98 -15.13 8.87
CA LEU A 73 1.08 -15.04 7.41
C LEU A 73 2.29 -14.21 7.02
N THR A 74 2.93 -14.55 5.92
CA THR A 74 4.04 -13.77 5.33
C THR A 74 3.56 -13.12 4.05
N TRP A 75 3.34 -11.81 4.10
CA TRP A 75 2.93 -10.98 2.99
C TRP A 75 4.15 -10.60 2.15
N HIS A 76 4.12 -10.84 0.84
CA HIS A 76 5.23 -10.53 -0.07
C HIS A 76 4.85 -9.45 -1.07
N PHE A 77 5.43 -8.26 -0.94
CA PHE A 77 5.18 -7.11 -1.82
C PHE A 77 6.40 -6.83 -2.71
N ILE A 78 6.14 -6.53 -3.98
CA ILE A 78 7.14 -6.00 -4.91
C ILE A 78 6.67 -4.60 -5.37
N ALA A 79 7.52 -3.60 -5.20
CA ALA A 79 7.24 -2.22 -5.61
C ALA A 79 8.43 -1.67 -6.43
N PRO A 80 8.38 -1.78 -7.77
CA PRO A 80 9.42 -1.22 -8.62
C PRO A 80 9.18 0.27 -8.87
N MET A 81 10.26 1.03 -9.02
CA MET A 81 10.23 2.46 -9.34
C MET A 81 9.26 3.26 -8.47
N VAL A 82 9.34 3.11 -7.14
CA VAL A 82 8.58 3.94 -6.20
C VAL A 82 9.52 4.84 -5.39
N HIS A 83 9.04 6.01 -5.01
CA HIS A 83 9.81 6.88 -4.13
C HIS A 83 9.93 6.22 -2.75
N ASP A 84 8.81 5.83 -2.14
CA ASP A 84 8.79 5.19 -0.83
C ASP A 84 7.93 3.93 -0.81
N PHE A 85 8.33 2.99 0.03
CA PHE A 85 7.48 1.89 0.46
C PHE A 85 6.85 2.25 1.81
N ALA A 86 5.53 2.18 1.87
CA ALA A 86 4.75 2.37 3.09
C ALA A 86 3.81 1.19 3.28
N TRP A 87 3.51 0.86 4.54
CA TRP A 87 2.50 -0.13 4.86
C TRP A 87 1.80 0.22 6.17
N ALA A 88 0.59 -0.29 6.32
CA ALA A 88 -0.22 -0.23 7.52
C ALA A 88 -0.92 -1.58 7.73
N ALA A 89 -1.16 -1.93 8.99
CA ALA A 89 -1.84 -3.16 9.34
C ALA A 89 -2.77 -2.96 10.52
N ASP A 90 -3.91 -3.64 10.48
CA ASP A 90 -4.89 -3.68 11.56
C ASP A 90 -5.77 -4.94 11.41
N PRO A 91 -6.16 -5.62 12.49
CA PRO A 91 -7.09 -6.74 12.42
C PRO A 91 -8.52 -6.32 12.02
N ASP A 92 -8.88 -5.05 12.25
CA ASP A 92 -10.24 -4.53 12.03
C ASP A 92 -10.37 -3.73 10.72
N PHE A 93 -9.37 -3.81 9.84
CA PHE A 93 -9.47 -3.23 8.51
C PHE A 93 -10.51 -3.95 7.66
N ILE A 94 -11.43 -3.15 7.13
CA ILE A 94 -12.20 -3.51 5.95
C ILE A 94 -11.32 -3.26 4.73
N HIS A 95 -11.26 -4.25 3.85
CA HIS A 95 -10.62 -4.16 2.54
C HIS A 95 -11.66 -4.26 1.44
N ASP A 96 -11.91 -3.14 0.76
CA ASP A 96 -12.68 -3.11 -0.49
C ASP A 96 -11.73 -2.97 -1.68
N MET A 97 -12.11 -3.58 -2.81
CA MET A 97 -11.43 -3.40 -4.08
C MET A 97 -12.45 -3.08 -5.18
N ILE A 98 -12.13 -2.07 -5.98
CA ILE A 98 -12.85 -1.76 -7.22
C ILE A 98 -11.87 -1.67 -8.38
N LEU A 99 -12.37 -1.89 -9.60
CA LEU A 99 -11.62 -1.60 -10.81
C LEU A 99 -11.77 -0.13 -11.20
N GLY A 100 -10.64 0.55 -11.33
CA GLY A 100 -10.53 1.86 -11.94
C GLY A 100 -10.32 1.78 -13.46
N PRO A 101 -9.99 2.91 -14.08
CA PRO A 101 -9.64 2.97 -15.51
C PRO A 101 -8.39 2.14 -15.82
N ASN A 102 -8.31 1.62 -17.05
CA ASN A 102 -7.23 0.77 -17.53
C ASN A 102 -6.95 -0.44 -16.62
N ASP A 103 -8.00 -1.03 -16.04
CA ASP A 103 -7.93 -2.21 -15.18
C ASP A 103 -7.04 -2.03 -13.94
N VAL A 104 -6.79 -0.77 -13.53
CA VAL A 104 -6.07 -0.49 -12.28
C VAL A 104 -6.95 -0.90 -11.09
N GLU A 105 -6.45 -1.82 -10.27
CA GLU A 105 -7.10 -2.20 -9.03
C GLU A 105 -6.92 -1.10 -7.98
N LEU A 106 -8.03 -0.59 -7.46
CA LEU A 106 -8.04 0.39 -6.38
C LEU A 106 -8.42 -0.30 -5.08
N HIS A 107 -7.46 -0.39 -4.16
CA HIS A 107 -7.63 -1.00 -2.86
C HIS A 107 -7.90 0.07 -1.78
N PHE A 108 -8.92 -0.15 -0.97
CA PHE A 108 -9.33 0.75 0.12
C PHE A 108 -9.28 0.00 1.43
N PHE A 109 -8.44 0.49 2.36
CA PHE A 109 -8.29 -0.04 3.70
C PHE A 109 -8.75 0.99 4.72
N TYR A 110 -9.73 0.62 5.54
CA TYR A 110 -10.28 1.52 6.55
C TYR A 110 -10.86 0.74 7.72
N LEU A 111 -10.90 1.37 8.89
CA LEU A 111 -11.46 0.74 10.09
C LEU A 111 -12.97 0.60 9.98
N ASN A 112 -13.51 -0.51 10.48
CA ASN A 112 -14.94 -0.75 10.59
C ASN A 112 -15.59 0.17 11.65
N ASN A 113 -15.78 1.43 11.30
CA ASN A 113 -16.40 2.44 12.15
C ASN A 113 -17.62 3.06 11.44
N PRO A 114 -18.84 2.91 11.99
CA PRO A 114 -20.07 3.46 11.41
C PRO A 114 -20.02 4.96 11.11
N ASP A 115 -19.28 5.74 11.89
CA ASP A 115 -19.19 7.20 11.75
C ASP A 115 -18.49 7.64 10.45
N ILE A 116 -17.66 6.77 9.86
CA ILE A 116 -16.86 7.06 8.67
C ILE A 116 -17.17 6.15 7.48
N GLN A 117 -17.93 5.06 7.70
CA GLN A 117 -18.13 4.01 6.71
C GLN A 117 -18.78 4.52 5.42
N ASP A 118 -19.80 5.36 5.54
CA ASP A 118 -20.50 5.94 4.38
C ASP A 118 -19.58 6.85 3.55
N ASN A 119 -18.70 7.60 4.21
CA ASN A 119 -17.72 8.46 3.54
C ASN A 119 -16.72 7.61 2.75
N TRP A 120 -16.22 6.52 3.34
CA TRP A 120 -15.32 5.58 2.66
C TRP A 120 -15.97 4.91 1.45
N LYS A 121 -17.26 4.52 1.55
CA LYS A 121 -17.99 3.93 0.42
C LYS A 121 -18.20 4.92 -0.71
N GLN A 122 -18.54 6.17 -0.41
CA GLN A 122 -18.69 7.23 -1.43
C GLN A 122 -17.36 7.56 -2.11
N LEU A 123 -16.27 7.63 -1.34
CA LEU A 123 -14.93 7.97 -1.83
C LEU A 123 -14.43 7.02 -2.92
N GLN A 124 -14.85 5.75 -2.92
CA GLN A 124 -14.43 4.76 -3.91
C GLN A 124 -14.78 5.18 -5.34
N ALA A 125 -16.05 5.57 -5.56
CA ALA A 125 -16.51 6.01 -6.87
C ALA A 125 -15.83 7.32 -7.29
N ASP A 126 -15.63 8.24 -6.36
CA ASP A 126 -15.00 9.53 -6.66
C ASP A 126 -13.50 9.41 -6.94
N THR A 127 -12.80 8.48 -6.28
CA THR A 127 -11.40 8.13 -6.56
C THR A 127 -11.26 7.59 -7.98
N ALA A 128 -12.13 6.67 -8.41
CA ALA A 128 -12.10 6.13 -9.76
C ALA A 128 -12.35 7.22 -10.83
N LYS A 129 -13.27 8.17 -10.56
CA LYS A 129 -13.52 9.33 -11.44
C LYS A 129 -12.32 10.26 -11.49
N MET A 130 -11.68 10.53 -10.35
CA MET A 130 -10.48 11.37 -10.28
C MET A 130 -9.34 10.76 -11.09
N LEU A 131 -9.09 9.45 -10.94
CA LEU A 131 -8.08 8.75 -11.73
C LEU A 131 -8.40 8.82 -13.23
N SER A 132 -9.68 8.62 -13.60
CA SER A 132 -10.14 8.77 -14.99
C SER A 132 -9.87 10.16 -15.57
N PHE A 133 -9.96 11.20 -14.74
CA PHE A 133 -9.70 12.57 -15.14
C PHE A 133 -8.21 12.83 -15.33
N LEU A 134 -7.37 12.39 -14.38
CA LEU A 134 -5.91 12.59 -14.43
C LEU A 134 -5.27 11.91 -15.64
N MET A 135 -5.83 10.79 -16.10
CA MET A 135 -5.31 10.05 -17.27
C MET A 135 -5.66 10.68 -18.63
N LYS A 136 -6.48 11.74 -18.66
CA LYS A 136 -6.83 12.47 -19.88
C LYS A 136 -5.91 13.66 -20.16
N ILE A 137 -5.05 14.01 -19.20
CA ILE A 137 -4.08 15.10 -19.28
C ILE A 137 -2.75 14.51 -19.77
#